data_AF-A0A1W5DAC8-F1
#
_entry.id   AF-A0A1W5DAC8-F1
#
_cell.length_a   1.000
_cell.length_b   1.000
_cell.length_c   1.000
_cell.angle_alpha   90.00
_cell.angle_beta   90.00
_cell.angle_gamma   90.00
#
_symmetry.space_group_name_H-M   'P 1'
#
loop_
_entity.id
_entity.type
_entity.pdbx_description
1 polymer ?
#
loop_
_entity_poly.entity_id
_entity_poly.type
_entity_poly.pdbx_seq_one_letter_code
_entity_poly.pdbx_strand_id
1 'polypeptide(L)'
;MSERAEGPLGPCFPTSTHPSNPLTPTDLHSVVTSVRYLNMPLLFPTQGTLNDAFSHRLPFGRAVPEPASEKPSSHKARTDLYPAWSAVDDVKNKAGQLTAEAQNEYAKASQAAQAKAGKIELYSPKYYAACTLGGLLACGVTHTAVTPLDLVKCRRQVDSKMYKGNFEAWGKIGRAEGLRGVFTGWSPTFFGYSAQGAFKYGGYEFFKKFYSDLAGEDAAYRYKTSLYLTASASAEFIADIALCPFEAVKVRMQTSIPPFATGTFSGISTITGKEGIAGLYKGLYPLWGRQIPYTMMKFASFETIVEAIYGYLPGKKSDYSKGAQTGVSFAGGYLAGILCAIVSHPADVMVSKLNAERQPGEGFNQALGRIYNKIGFGGLWNGLAVRIVMIGTLTGLQWMIYDSFKIFMGLPTTGGAAPPPNKEKA
;
A
#
# COMPACT_ATOMS: atom_id res chain seq x y z
N MET A 1 -56.01 33.95 -28.29
CA MET A 1 -55.68 34.28 -29.70
C MET A 1 -54.50 33.40 -30.07
N SER A 2 -54.80 32.16 -30.51
CA SER A 2 -54.85 31.70 -31.92
C SER A 2 -53.45 31.38 -32.44
N GLU A 3 -53.13 30.29 -33.13
CA GLU A 3 -53.79 29.07 -33.64
C GLU A 3 -52.62 28.20 -34.18
N ARG A 4 -52.46 26.91 -33.85
CA ARG A 4 -52.91 25.69 -34.56
C ARG A 4 -52.60 25.59 -36.07
N ALA A 5 -51.86 24.53 -36.45
CA ALA A 5 -52.20 23.49 -37.46
C ALA A 5 -50.96 22.59 -37.73
N GLU A 6 -50.95 21.30 -37.35
CA GLU A 6 -51.44 20.07 -38.03
C GLU A 6 -50.36 19.33 -38.86
N GLY A 7 -50.29 17.99 -38.70
CA GLY A 7 -49.35 17.06 -39.37
C GLY A 7 -49.74 16.73 -40.83
N PRO A 8 -49.45 15.52 -41.42
CA PRO A 8 -49.52 14.21 -40.75
C PRO A 8 -48.69 13.02 -41.36
N LEU A 9 -48.95 11.80 -40.83
CA LEU A 9 -48.89 10.44 -41.42
C LEU A 9 -47.55 9.64 -41.56
N GLY A 10 -47.53 8.46 -40.90
CA GLY A 10 -46.58 7.34 -41.10
C GLY A 10 -46.95 6.39 -42.26
N PRO A 11 -46.41 5.15 -42.29
CA PRO A 11 -47.23 4.02 -41.80
C PRO A 11 -46.46 2.89 -41.06
N CYS A 12 -47.29 2.03 -40.45
CA CYS A 12 -47.05 0.92 -39.53
C CYS A 12 -46.54 -0.42 -40.14
N PHE A 13 -45.78 -1.16 -39.30
CA PHE A 13 -45.82 -2.60 -38.92
C PHE A 13 -46.14 -3.74 -39.94
N PRO A 14 -45.59 -4.95 -39.71
CA PRO A 14 -46.35 -5.94 -38.93
C PRO A 14 -45.56 -6.71 -37.85
N THR A 15 -46.32 -7.07 -36.82
CA THR A 15 -46.08 -7.97 -35.70
C THR A 15 -45.96 -9.45 -36.11
N SER A 16 -45.15 -10.23 -35.38
CA SER A 16 -45.34 -11.68 -35.24
C SER A 16 -45.16 -12.08 -33.79
N THR A 17 -46.20 -12.75 -33.28
CA THR A 17 -46.39 -13.29 -31.95
C THR A 17 -45.86 -14.73 -31.86
N HIS A 18 -45.12 -15.08 -30.80
CA HIS A 18 -45.26 -16.39 -30.15
C HIS A 18 -44.85 -16.30 -28.67
N PRO A 19 -45.55 -17.02 -27.76
CA PRO A 19 -45.40 -16.87 -26.31
C PRO A 19 -44.39 -17.87 -25.76
N SER A 20 -43.62 -17.48 -24.74
CA SER A 20 -42.99 -18.45 -23.85
C SER A 20 -42.97 -17.92 -22.41
N ASN A 21 -43.48 -18.79 -21.55
CA ASN A 21 -43.83 -18.58 -20.14
C ASN A 21 -42.62 -18.28 -19.23
N PRO A 22 -42.88 -17.75 -18.02
CA PRO A 22 -41.85 -17.38 -17.05
C PRO A 22 -41.25 -18.61 -16.36
N LEU A 23 -39.92 -18.67 -16.31
CA LEU A 23 -39.20 -19.72 -15.59
C LEU A 23 -39.24 -19.45 -14.08
N THR A 24 -39.92 -20.36 -13.38
CA THR A 24 -39.92 -20.57 -11.93
C THR A 24 -38.58 -21.16 -11.43
N PRO A 25 -38.25 -21.01 -10.14
CA PRO A 25 -36.96 -21.36 -9.58
C PRO A 25 -36.82 -22.87 -9.35
N THR A 26 -36.44 -23.63 -10.40
CA THR A 26 -36.06 -25.05 -10.27
C THR A 26 -34.91 -25.50 -11.19
N ASP A 27 -34.31 -24.62 -12.00
CA ASP A 27 -33.28 -25.00 -12.99
C ASP A 27 -31.81 -24.66 -12.61
N LEU A 28 -31.50 -24.45 -11.33
CA LEU A 28 -30.11 -24.29 -10.89
C LEU A 28 -29.58 -25.43 -10.01
N HIS A 29 -30.29 -26.56 -9.94
CA HIS A 29 -29.90 -27.69 -9.08
C HIS A 29 -29.63 -29.01 -9.83
N SER A 30 -29.55 -29.00 -11.16
CA SER A 30 -29.30 -30.20 -11.99
C SER A 30 -27.96 -30.21 -12.76
N VAL A 31 -27.06 -29.24 -12.54
CA VAL A 31 -25.76 -29.19 -13.28
C VAL A 31 -24.54 -29.39 -12.37
N VAL A 32 -24.72 -29.59 -11.05
CA VAL A 32 -23.60 -29.67 -10.09
C VAL A 32 -23.18 -31.12 -9.71
N THR A 33 -23.81 -32.16 -10.27
CA THR A 33 -23.54 -33.53 -9.78
C THR A 33 -23.20 -34.56 -10.86
N SER A 34 -22.46 -34.17 -11.92
CA SER A 34 -21.99 -35.18 -12.87
C SER A 34 -20.78 -34.80 -13.73
N VAL A 35 -19.69 -34.27 -13.14
CA VAL A 35 -18.33 -34.37 -13.75
C VAL A 35 -17.25 -34.36 -12.65
N ARG A 36 -17.18 -35.42 -11.85
CA ARG A 36 -15.91 -35.87 -11.25
C ARG A 36 -15.61 -37.21 -11.91
N TYR A 37 -14.35 -37.40 -12.29
CA TYR A 37 -13.81 -38.52 -13.08
C TYR A 37 -13.99 -38.41 -14.59
N LEU A 38 -13.08 -37.67 -15.23
CA LEU A 38 -12.63 -37.98 -16.58
C LEU A 38 -11.13 -37.70 -16.68
N ASN A 39 -10.41 -38.80 -16.93
CA ASN A 39 -8.97 -38.95 -17.08
C ASN A 39 -8.54 -38.27 -18.39
N MET A 40 -7.63 -37.29 -18.36
CA MET A 40 -7.03 -36.74 -19.59
C MET A 40 -5.92 -37.68 -20.10
N PRO A 41 -5.88 -38.04 -21.40
CA PRO A 41 -4.83 -38.88 -21.95
C PRO A 41 -3.53 -38.08 -22.18
N LEU A 42 -2.41 -38.66 -21.73
CA LEU A 42 -1.05 -38.17 -22.00
C LEU A 42 -0.76 -38.20 -23.50
N LEU A 43 -0.40 -37.05 -24.07
CA LEU A 43 -0.11 -36.82 -25.49
C LEU A 43 1.27 -37.34 -25.95
N PHE A 44 1.99 -38.12 -25.13
CA PHE A 44 3.27 -38.74 -25.49
C PHE A 44 3.36 -40.19 -24.99
N PRO A 45 3.87 -41.13 -25.80
CA PRO A 45 3.98 -42.54 -25.42
C PRO A 45 5.01 -42.72 -24.29
N THR A 46 4.70 -43.60 -23.35
CA THR A 46 5.63 -43.94 -22.26
C THR A 46 6.74 -44.87 -22.79
N GLN A 47 7.88 -44.88 -22.10
CA GLN A 47 9.05 -45.69 -22.46
C GLN A 47 8.70 -47.19 -22.62
N GLY A 48 7.71 -47.68 -21.87
CA GLY A 48 7.20 -49.06 -21.98
C GLY A 48 6.48 -49.32 -23.30
N THR A 49 5.67 -48.37 -23.76
CA THR A 49 4.95 -48.47 -25.05
C THR A 49 5.89 -48.45 -26.25
N LEU A 50 7.02 -47.72 -26.15
CA LEU A 50 8.07 -47.74 -27.17
C LEU A 50 8.82 -49.07 -27.21
N ASN A 51 9.02 -49.73 -26.07
CA ASN A 51 9.75 -50.99 -26.01
C ASN A 51 8.92 -52.14 -26.60
N ASP A 52 7.61 -52.18 -26.32
CA ASP A 52 6.68 -53.18 -26.85
C ASP A 52 6.44 -53.02 -28.37
N ALA A 53 6.49 -51.79 -28.91
CA ALA A 53 6.23 -51.53 -30.32
C ALA A 53 7.36 -52.00 -31.26
N PHE A 54 8.60 -52.12 -30.76
CA PHE A 54 9.76 -52.46 -31.59
C PHE A 54 10.36 -53.84 -31.30
N SER A 55 9.84 -54.60 -30.34
CA SER A 55 10.40 -55.89 -29.92
C SER A 55 9.63 -57.10 -30.45
N HIS A 56 9.52 -57.28 -31.77
CA HIS A 56 9.29 -58.62 -32.31
C HIS A 56 9.86 -58.75 -33.72
N ARG A 57 11.02 -59.40 -33.85
CA ARG A 57 11.26 -60.58 -34.70
C ARG A 57 12.61 -61.19 -34.33
N LEU A 58 12.63 -62.31 -33.63
CA LEU A 58 13.48 -63.46 -33.95
C LEU A 58 12.89 -64.71 -33.24
N PRO A 59 12.82 -65.88 -33.89
CA PRO A 59 11.91 -66.94 -33.52
C PRO A 59 12.65 -68.13 -32.91
N PHE A 60 13.03 -68.09 -31.63
CA PHE A 60 13.39 -69.30 -30.87
C PHE A 60 13.11 -69.06 -29.38
N GLY A 61 12.16 -69.80 -28.82
CA GLY A 61 11.84 -69.75 -27.40
C GLY A 61 12.86 -70.49 -26.54
N ARG A 62 13.21 -69.92 -25.38
CA ARG A 62 13.66 -70.69 -24.21
C ARG A 62 13.46 -69.90 -22.92
N ALA A 63 13.21 -70.66 -21.86
CA ALA A 63 12.67 -70.29 -20.55
C ALA A 63 13.34 -69.11 -19.84
N VAL A 64 12.54 -68.44 -19.01
CA VAL A 64 12.92 -67.43 -18.02
C VAL A 64 14.04 -67.97 -17.13
N PRO A 65 15.23 -67.35 -17.11
CA PRO A 65 16.18 -67.52 -16.01
C PRO A 65 15.77 -66.59 -14.88
N GLU A 66 15.59 -67.11 -13.67
CA GLU A 66 15.63 -66.29 -12.46
C GLU A 66 16.92 -65.45 -12.47
N PRO A 67 16.86 -64.11 -12.34
CA PRO A 67 18.07 -63.32 -12.27
C PRO A 67 18.77 -63.59 -10.94
N ALA A 68 20.00 -64.07 -11.07
CA ALA A 68 20.95 -64.28 -9.98
C ALA A 68 21.04 -63.05 -9.06
N SER A 69 21.20 -63.31 -7.76
CA SER A 69 21.56 -62.33 -6.73
C SER A 69 22.71 -61.42 -7.20
N GLU A 70 22.37 -60.23 -7.71
CA GLU A 70 23.34 -59.15 -7.93
C GLU A 70 23.79 -58.65 -6.55
N LYS A 71 25.02 -58.97 -6.17
CA LYS A 71 25.69 -58.30 -5.06
C LYS A 71 25.70 -56.79 -5.36
N PRO A 72 25.24 -55.92 -4.46
CA PRO A 72 25.15 -54.50 -4.73
C PRO A 72 26.57 -53.93 -4.95
N SER A 73 26.75 -53.20 -6.04
CA SER A 73 27.97 -52.43 -6.29
C SER A 73 28.21 -51.44 -5.14
N SER A 74 29.47 -51.24 -4.74
CA SER A 74 29.82 -50.41 -3.56
C SER A 74 29.44 -48.93 -3.67
N HIS A 75 28.90 -48.51 -4.82
CA HIS A 75 28.42 -47.15 -5.08
C HIS A 75 26.89 -47.01 -5.06
N LYS A 76 26.10 -48.08 -4.85
CA LYS A 76 24.70 -47.98 -4.39
C LYS A 76 24.65 -48.15 -2.88
N ALA A 77 25.30 -47.23 -2.17
CA ALA A 77 25.20 -47.15 -0.72
C ALA A 77 23.80 -46.62 -0.34
N ARG A 78 22.90 -47.55 0.02
CA ARG A 78 21.88 -47.43 1.06
C ARG A 78 21.18 -46.06 1.17
N THR A 79 20.17 -45.84 0.32
CA THR A 79 19.16 -44.77 0.51
C THR A 79 18.25 -45.00 1.72
N ASP A 80 18.30 -46.19 2.33
CA ASP A 80 17.33 -46.62 3.35
C ASP A 80 17.80 -46.34 4.79
N LEU A 81 18.98 -45.72 4.96
CA LEU A 81 19.59 -45.45 6.27
C LEU A 81 19.82 -43.96 6.58
N TYR A 82 19.35 -43.07 5.71
CA TYR A 82 19.23 -41.65 6.00
C TYR A 82 17.82 -41.22 5.58
N PRO A 83 16.88 -40.92 6.51
CA PRO A 83 15.68 -40.21 6.10
C PRO A 83 16.18 -38.90 5.49
N ALA A 84 15.79 -38.60 4.25
CA ALA A 84 16.25 -37.43 3.53
C ALA A 84 15.95 -36.18 4.37
N TRP A 85 16.97 -35.73 5.12
CA TRP A 85 16.89 -34.57 5.99
C TRP A 85 17.06 -33.34 5.10
N SER A 86 15.95 -32.91 4.51
CA SER A 86 15.89 -31.71 3.70
C SER A 86 15.88 -30.52 4.66
N ALA A 87 17.05 -29.90 4.85
CA ALA A 87 17.17 -28.66 5.62
C ALA A 87 16.17 -27.59 5.14
N VAL A 88 15.73 -27.66 3.88
CA VAL A 88 14.68 -26.80 3.30
C VAL A 88 13.31 -27.10 3.89
N ASP A 89 12.93 -28.37 4.05
CA ASP A 89 11.66 -28.75 4.68
C ASP A 89 11.68 -28.44 6.17
N ASP A 90 12.84 -28.58 6.82
CA ASP A 90 13.05 -28.24 8.22
C ASP A 90 12.93 -26.72 8.45
N VAL A 91 13.51 -25.91 7.55
CA VAL A 91 13.33 -24.45 7.52
C VAL A 91 11.89 -24.07 7.22
N LYS A 92 11.21 -24.77 6.30
CA LYS A 92 9.80 -24.52 5.96
C LYS A 92 8.88 -24.87 7.13
N ASN A 93 9.14 -25.98 7.82
CA ASN A 93 8.39 -26.41 8.99
C ASN A 93 8.62 -25.46 10.17
N LYS A 94 9.87 -25.08 10.45
CA LYS A 94 10.20 -24.07 11.47
C LYS A 94 9.60 -22.71 11.14
N ALA A 95 9.65 -22.27 9.89
CA ALA A 95 8.98 -21.04 9.45
C ALA A 95 7.46 -21.14 9.63
N GLY A 96 6.86 -22.31 9.34
CA GLY A 96 5.45 -22.59 9.57
C GLY A 96 5.06 -22.54 11.05
N GLN A 97 5.86 -23.16 11.92
CA GLN A 97 5.67 -23.15 13.37
C GLN A 97 5.79 -21.74 13.95
N LEU A 98 6.84 -21.00 13.59
CA LEU A 98 7.03 -19.61 14.01
C LEU A 98 5.88 -18.72 13.53
N THR A 99 5.37 -18.95 12.31
CA THR A 99 4.21 -18.22 11.78
C THR A 99 2.95 -18.56 12.57
N ALA A 100 2.71 -19.83 12.90
CA ALA A 100 1.55 -20.27 13.68
C ALA A 100 1.59 -19.74 15.13
N GLU A 101 2.76 -19.76 15.77
CA GLU A 101 2.97 -19.18 17.10
C GLU A 101 2.75 -17.67 17.08
N ALA A 102 3.31 -16.96 16.09
CA ALA A 102 3.09 -15.53 15.92
C ALA A 102 1.61 -15.20 15.67
N GLN A 103 0.89 -16.03 14.88
CA GLN A 103 -0.54 -15.87 14.65
C GLN A 103 -1.36 -16.10 15.93
N ASN A 104 -0.98 -17.08 16.75
CA ASN A 104 -1.64 -17.35 18.03
C ASN A 104 -1.41 -16.21 19.03
N GLU A 105 -0.18 -15.72 19.17
CA GLU A 105 0.13 -14.58 20.03
C GLU A 105 -0.56 -13.30 19.54
N TYR A 106 -0.59 -13.07 18.23
CA TYR A 106 -1.35 -11.98 17.62
C TYR A 106 -2.85 -12.09 17.93
N ALA A 107 -3.44 -13.29 17.84
CA ALA A 107 -4.84 -13.52 18.14
C ALA A 107 -5.16 -13.27 19.62
N LYS A 108 -4.32 -13.77 20.55
CA LYS A 108 -4.47 -13.52 21.99
C LYS A 108 -4.38 -12.02 22.31
N ALA A 109 -3.36 -11.33 21.79
CA ALA A 109 -3.18 -9.90 22.00
C ALA A 109 -4.35 -9.09 21.42
N SER A 110 -4.85 -9.47 20.24
CA SER A 110 -6.00 -8.85 19.58
C SER A 110 -7.28 -9.05 20.39
N GLN A 111 -7.53 -10.26 20.90
CA GLN A 111 -8.69 -10.55 21.76
C GLN A 111 -8.62 -9.76 23.07
N ALA A 112 -7.46 -9.70 23.72
CA ALA A 112 -7.26 -8.92 24.94
C ALA A 112 -7.48 -7.41 24.71
N ALA A 113 -6.97 -6.88 23.59
CA ALA A 113 -7.17 -5.49 23.21
C ALA A 113 -8.65 -5.18 22.92
N GLN A 114 -9.35 -6.06 22.20
CA GLN A 114 -10.77 -5.91 21.90
C GLN A 114 -11.64 -6.04 23.17
N ALA A 115 -11.30 -6.96 24.08
CA ALA A 115 -11.98 -7.11 25.36
C ALA A 115 -11.88 -5.83 26.20
N LYS A 116 -10.71 -5.17 26.19
CA LYS A 116 -10.48 -3.90 26.89
C LYS A 116 -11.16 -2.71 26.21
N ALA A 117 -11.17 -2.67 24.88
CA ALA A 117 -11.77 -1.58 24.11
C ALA A 117 -13.31 -1.65 24.06
N GLY A 118 -13.87 -2.86 24.18
CA GLY A 118 -15.27 -3.16 23.88
C GLY A 118 -15.57 -3.12 22.38
N LYS A 119 -16.83 -3.35 21.99
CA LYS A 119 -17.27 -3.22 20.60
C LYS A 119 -17.12 -1.76 20.15
N ILE A 120 -16.24 -1.51 19.18
CA ILE A 120 -16.02 -0.18 18.63
C ILE A 120 -17.03 0.03 17.49
N GLU A 121 -18.00 0.91 17.70
CA GLU A 121 -18.95 1.30 16.66
C GLU A 121 -18.30 2.23 15.64
N LEU A 122 -18.66 2.06 14.37
CA LEU A 122 -18.17 2.91 13.28
C LEU A 122 -18.54 4.38 13.55
N TYR A 123 -17.59 5.29 13.30
CA TYR A 123 -17.75 6.73 13.54
C TYR A 123 -17.98 7.16 15.00
N SER A 124 -17.78 6.26 15.97
CA SER A 124 -17.73 6.63 17.38
C SER A 124 -16.42 7.36 17.76
N PRO A 125 -16.36 8.06 18.91
CA PRO A 125 -15.10 8.59 19.42
C PRO A 125 -13.99 7.53 19.57
N LYS A 126 -14.36 6.29 19.95
CA LYS A 126 -13.43 5.15 20.03
C LYS A 126 -12.90 4.75 18.65
N TYR A 127 -13.73 4.82 17.61
CA TYR A 127 -13.31 4.58 16.23
C TYR A 127 -12.28 5.60 15.76
N TYR A 128 -12.56 6.90 15.97
CA TYR A 128 -11.60 7.95 15.61
C TYR A 128 -10.29 7.83 16.39
N ALA A 129 -10.34 7.47 17.67
CA ALA A 129 -9.15 7.19 18.46
C ALA A 129 -8.34 6.00 17.90
N ALA A 130 -9.01 4.91 17.51
CA ALA A 130 -8.35 3.77 16.88
C ALA A 130 -7.72 4.14 15.53
N CYS A 131 -8.41 4.91 14.68
CA CYS A 131 -7.85 5.42 13.42
C CYS A 131 -6.65 6.35 13.66
N THR A 132 -6.72 7.19 14.69
CA THR A 132 -5.61 8.07 15.11
C THR A 132 -4.39 7.25 15.53
N LEU A 133 -4.57 6.24 16.39
CA LEU A 133 -3.46 5.37 16.85
C LEU A 133 -2.89 4.51 15.70
N GLY A 134 -3.75 3.97 14.85
CA GLY A 134 -3.31 3.22 13.66
C GLY A 134 -2.49 4.10 12.72
N GLY A 135 -2.94 5.33 12.47
CA GLY A 135 -2.23 6.30 11.63
C GLY A 135 -0.88 6.72 12.23
N LEU A 136 -0.85 6.92 13.54
CA LEU A 136 0.37 7.21 14.31
C LEU A 136 1.42 6.12 14.09
N LEU A 137 1.05 4.86 14.32
CA LEU A 137 1.96 3.72 14.17
C LEU A 137 2.38 3.53 12.70
N ALA A 138 1.42 3.61 11.77
CA ALA A 138 1.68 3.45 10.35
C ALA A 138 2.71 4.46 9.84
N CYS A 139 2.50 5.76 10.09
CA CYS A 139 3.43 6.79 9.60
C CYS A 139 4.72 6.86 10.42
N GLY A 140 4.65 6.78 11.75
CA GLY A 140 5.82 6.85 12.61
C GLY A 140 6.84 5.76 12.29
N VAL A 141 6.41 4.49 12.22
CA VAL A 141 7.31 3.35 11.98
C VAL A 141 7.88 3.37 10.57
N THR A 142 7.03 3.60 9.55
CA THR A 142 7.47 3.57 8.15
C THR A 142 8.46 4.70 7.84
N HIS A 143 8.20 5.93 8.29
CA HIS A 143 9.14 7.02 8.08
C HIS A 143 10.44 6.84 8.87
N THR A 144 10.36 6.29 10.09
CA THR A 144 11.56 5.98 10.87
C THR A 144 12.45 4.96 10.16
N ALA A 145 11.85 3.90 9.59
CA ALA A 145 12.57 2.89 8.81
C ALA A 145 13.26 3.47 7.56
N VAL A 146 12.69 4.53 6.97
CA VAL A 146 13.23 5.19 5.77
C VAL A 146 14.23 6.31 6.10
N THR A 147 14.41 6.67 7.38
CA THR A 147 15.35 7.71 7.84
C THR A 147 16.75 7.61 7.22
N PRO A 148 17.38 6.41 7.07
CA PRO A 148 18.69 6.31 6.44
C PRO A 148 18.74 6.81 5.00
N LEU A 149 17.66 6.62 4.23
CA LEU A 149 17.54 7.15 2.87
C LEU A 149 17.31 8.66 2.90
N ASP A 150 16.46 9.13 3.80
CA ASP A 150 16.16 10.57 3.96
C ASP A 150 17.40 11.37 4.40
N LEU A 151 18.25 10.80 5.26
CA LEU A 151 19.51 11.41 5.68
C LEU A 151 20.43 11.65 4.48
N VAL A 152 20.64 10.63 3.66
CA VAL A 152 21.49 10.75 2.45
C VAL A 152 20.88 11.74 1.47
N LYS A 153 19.56 11.71 1.29
CA LYS A 153 18.83 12.67 0.46
C LYS A 153 19.07 14.11 0.93
N CYS A 154 18.85 14.41 2.21
CA CYS A 154 19.00 15.77 2.75
C CYS A 154 20.45 16.27 2.63
N ARG A 155 21.45 15.43 2.92
CA ARG A 155 22.86 15.80 2.76
C ARG A 155 23.22 16.08 1.29
N ARG A 156 22.72 15.27 0.36
CA ARG A 156 22.94 15.47 -1.09
C ARG A 156 22.19 16.67 -1.67
N GLN A 157 21.12 17.12 -1.02
CA GLN A 157 20.43 18.36 -1.39
C GLN A 157 21.26 19.61 -1.02
N VAL A 158 22.07 19.52 0.04
CA VAL A 158 23.02 20.58 0.42
C VAL A 158 24.29 20.50 -0.42
N ASP A 159 24.89 19.31 -0.52
CA ASP A 159 26.07 19.06 -1.34
C ASP A 159 25.88 17.80 -2.20
N SER A 160 25.57 18.03 -3.48
CA SER A 160 25.32 16.97 -4.47
C SER A 160 26.52 16.05 -4.73
N LYS A 161 27.75 16.50 -4.43
CA LYS A 161 29.01 15.77 -4.69
C LYS A 161 29.50 14.98 -3.47
N MET A 162 28.86 15.14 -2.31
CA MET A 162 29.29 14.52 -1.06
C MET A 162 29.33 12.97 -1.11
N TYR A 163 28.37 12.38 -1.82
CA TYR A 163 28.21 10.93 -1.94
C TYR A 163 27.87 10.52 -3.37
N LYS A 164 28.49 9.45 -3.89
CA LYS A 164 28.15 8.89 -5.22
C LYS A 164 26.88 8.04 -5.18
N GLY A 165 26.52 7.48 -4.01
CA GLY A 165 25.31 6.71 -3.80
C GLY A 165 24.98 6.43 -2.34
N ASN A 166 23.83 5.79 -2.09
CA ASN A 166 23.32 5.53 -0.74
C ASN A 166 24.22 4.58 0.06
N PHE A 167 24.67 3.48 -0.55
CA PHE A 167 25.53 2.50 0.14
C PHE A 167 26.90 3.08 0.52
N GLU A 168 27.50 3.89 -0.36
CA GLU A 168 28.75 4.60 -0.05
C GLU A 168 28.53 5.59 1.11
N ALA A 169 27.42 6.34 1.07
CA ALA A 169 27.07 7.28 2.12
C ALA A 169 26.92 6.57 3.47
N TRP A 170 26.13 5.49 3.53
CA TRP A 170 25.96 4.70 4.74
C TRP A 170 27.25 4.09 5.24
N GLY A 171 28.11 3.58 4.34
CA GLY A 171 29.41 3.05 4.71
C GLY A 171 30.38 4.12 5.24
N LYS A 172 30.36 5.34 4.69
CA LYS A 172 31.15 6.47 5.21
C LYS A 172 30.63 6.94 6.56
N ILE A 173 29.32 7.15 6.69
CA ILE A 173 28.67 7.60 7.93
C ILE A 173 28.83 6.54 9.02
N GLY A 174 28.60 5.27 8.71
CA GLY A 174 28.73 4.16 9.65
C GLY A 174 30.16 4.00 10.19
N ARG A 175 31.19 4.26 9.36
CA ARG A 175 32.59 4.25 9.82
C ARG A 175 32.95 5.43 10.71
N ALA A 176 32.34 6.60 10.50
CA ALA A 176 32.64 7.81 11.26
C ALA A 176 31.82 7.94 12.56
N GLU A 177 30.54 7.57 12.52
CA GLU A 177 29.55 7.86 13.58
C GLU A 177 28.79 6.60 14.04
N GLY A 178 29.10 5.43 13.48
CA GLY A 178 28.40 4.18 13.77
C GLY A 178 26.98 4.11 13.21
N LEU A 179 26.23 3.08 13.62
CA LEU A 179 24.84 2.88 13.20
C LEU A 179 23.93 4.05 13.61
N ARG A 180 24.23 4.70 14.74
CA ARG A 180 23.49 5.87 15.20
C ARG A 180 23.60 7.05 14.24
N GLY A 181 24.77 7.23 13.60
CA GLY A 181 24.97 8.26 12.58
C GLY A 181 24.10 8.03 11.34
N VAL A 182 23.93 6.78 10.91
CA VAL A 182 23.08 6.42 9.75
C VAL A 182 21.59 6.75 10.01
N PHE A 183 21.18 6.71 11.27
CA PHE A 183 19.83 7.09 11.72
C PHE A 183 19.78 8.53 12.30
N THR A 184 20.69 9.42 11.90
CA THR A 184 20.63 10.83 12.32
C THR A 184 19.28 11.45 11.94
N GLY A 185 18.62 12.07 12.94
CA GLY A 185 17.29 12.64 12.77
C GLY A 185 16.14 11.64 12.93
N TRP A 186 16.36 10.40 13.35
CA TRP A 186 15.28 9.42 13.54
C TRP A 186 14.22 9.88 14.54
N SER A 187 14.62 10.55 15.64
CA SER A 187 13.65 10.96 16.67
C SER A 187 12.66 12.03 16.18
N PRO A 188 13.08 13.16 15.54
CA PRO A 188 12.10 14.11 15.02
C PRO A 188 11.29 13.51 13.88
N THR A 189 11.86 12.62 13.07
CA THR A 189 11.09 11.84 12.08
C THR A 189 10.00 11.01 12.75
N PHE A 190 10.34 10.21 13.76
CA PHE A 190 9.38 9.36 14.45
C PHE A 190 8.25 10.18 15.05
N PHE A 191 8.55 11.18 15.89
CA PHE A 191 7.52 11.98 16.56
C PHE A 191 6.70 12.83 15.58
N GLY A 192 7.37 13.45 14.60
CA GLY A 192 6.71 14.27 13.59
C GLY A 192 5.74 13.48 12.73
N TYR A 193 6.19 12.39 12.12
CA TYR A 193 5.32 11.57 11.27
C TYR A 193 4.30 10.74 12.06
N SER A 194 4.57 10.46 13.34
CA SER A 194 3.56 9.91 14.27
C SER A 194 2.42 10.91 14.48
N ALA A 195 2.74 12.16 14.81
CA ALA A 195 1.73 13.22 14.98
C ALA A 195 0.98 13.50 13.66
N GLN A 196 1.71 13.60 12.55
CA GLN A 196 1.10 13.75 11.23
C GLN A 196 0.15 12.58 10.92
N GLY A 197 0.60 11.34 11.11
CA GLY A 197 -0.19 10.13 10.87
C GLY A 197 -1.46 10.09 11.71
N ALA A 198 -1.35 10.47 12.99
CA ALA A 198 -2.47 10.56 13.91
C ALA A 198 -3.58 11.49 13.38
N PHE A 199 -3.24 12.74 13.08
CA PHE A 199 -4.21 13.73 12.57
C PHE A 199 -4.67 13.40 11.15
N LYS A 200 -3.80 12.86 10.29
CA LYS A 200 -4.14 12.53 8.91
C LYS A 200 -5.17 11.41 8.82
N TYR A 201 -4.94 10.26 9.47
CA TYR A 201 -5.86 9.12 9.37
C TYR A 201 -7.09 9.28 10.26
N GLY A 202 -6.91 9.75 11.51
CA GLY A 202 -8.03 10.03 12.41
C GLY A 202 -8.91 11.17 11.89
N GLY A 203 -8.29 12.28 11.47
CA GLY A 203 -8.97 13.43 10.89
C GLY A 203 -9.65 13.11 9.56
N TYR A 204 -9.04 12.28 8.70
CA TYR A 204 -9.68 11.86 7.45
C TYR A 204 -11.02 11.16 7.70
N GLU A 205 -11.06 10.21 8.64
CA GLU A 205 -12.31 9.52 8.98
C GLU A 205 -13.35 10.47 9.60
N PHE A 206 -12.92 11.42 10.44
CA PHE A 206 -13.79 12.43 11.00
C PHE A 206 -14.38 13.35 9.93
N PHE A 207 -13.53 13.98 9.10
CA PHE A 207 -13.98 14.89 8.05
C PHE A 207 -14.78 14.18 6.96
N LYS A 208 -14.46 12.92 6.65
CA LYS A 208 -15.25 12.11 5.73
C LYS A 208 -16.68 11.95 6.24
N LYS A 209 -16.87 11.62 7.51
CA LYS A 209 -18.21 11.52 8.11
C LYS A 209 -18.89 12.89 8.18
N PHE A 210 -18.18 13.90 8.70
CA PHE A 210 -18.71 15.27 8.85
C PHE A 210 -19.20 15.87 7.53
N TYR A 211 -18.41 15.78 6.46
CA TYR A 211 -18.82 16.26 5.13
C TYR A 211 -19.88 15.38 4.48
N SER A 212 -19.93 14.08 4.77
CA SER A 212 -21.02 13.21 4.28
C SER A 212 -22.35 13.58 4.92
N ASP A 213 -22.34 13.85 6.22
CA ASP A 213 -23.55 14.25 6.97
C ASP A 213 -24.04 15.63 6.54
N LEU A 214 -23.10 16.54 6.22
CA LEU A 214 -23.43 17.87 5.73
C LEU A 214 -23.99 17.85 4.29
N ALA A 215 -23.46 16.99 3.42
CA ALA A 215 -23.90 16.89 2.03
C ALA A 215 -25.23 16.12 1.86
N GLY A 216 -25.54 15.21 2.79
CA GLY A 216 -26.65 14.26 2.66
C GLY A 216 -26.26 13.01 1.87
N GLU A 217 -27.01 11.91 2.06
CA GLU A 217 -26.64 10.58 1.56
C GLU A 217 -26.50 10.52 0.02
N ASP A 218 -27.44 11.11 -0.71
CA ASP A 218 -27.45 11.11 -2.18
C ASP A 218 -26.27 11.90 -2.77
N ALA A 219 -25.95 13.06 -2.19
CA ALA A 219 -24.85 13.89 -2.65
C ALA A 219 -23.49 13.32 -2.24
N ALA A 220 -23.40 12.71 -1.05
CA ALA A 220 -22.20 12.02 -0.59
C ALA A 220 -21.84 10.84 -1.50
N TYR A 221 -22.84 10.09 -1.98
CA TYR A 221 -22.61 9.04 -2.96
C TYR A 221 -22.21 9.59 -4.34
N ARG A 222 -22.94 10.61 -4.84
CA ARG A 222 -22.69 11.20 -6.16
C ARG A 222 -21.33 11.92 -6.26
N TYR A 223 -20.91 12.60 -5.20
CA TYR A 223 -19.68 13.41 -5.14
C TYR A 223 -18.61 12.79 -4.23
N LYS A 224 -18.62 11.47 -4.08
CA LYS A 224 -17.71 10.69 -3.23
C LYS A 224 -16.24 11.07 -3.39
N THR A 225 -15.76 11.21 -4.61
CA THR A 225 -14.36 11.60 -4.88
C THR A 225 -14.05 13.00 -4.34
N SER A 226 -14.90 14.00 -4.63
CA SER A 226 -14.71 15.36 -4.13
C SER A 226 -14.75 15.42 -2.61
N LEU A 227 -15.62 14.62 -1.99
CA LEU A 227 -15.72 14.49 -0.54
C LEU A 227 -14.44 13.89 0.06
N TYR A 228 -13.88 12.84 -0.55
CA TYR A 228 -12.61 12.25 -0.10
C TYR A 228 -11.45 13.23 -0.25
N LEU A 229 -11.43 14.01 -1.33
CA LEU A 229 -10.43 15.04 -1.57
C LEU A 229 -10.54 16.17 -0.53
N THR A 230 -11.73 16.69 -0.22
CA THR A 230 -11.88 17.74 0.79
C THR A 230 -11.63 17.24 2.21
N ALA A 231 -12.07 16.02 2.54
CA ALA A 231 -11.82 15.40 3.84
C ALA A 231 -10.31 15.18 4.09
N SER A 232 -9.62 14.61 3.10
CA SER A 232 -8.18 14.38 3.18
C SER A 232 -7.36 15.67 3.20
N ALA A 233 -7.76 16.70 2.44
CA ALA A 233 -7.11 18.01 2.49
C ALA A 233 -7.25 18.68 3.87
N SER A 234 -8.45 18.63 4.47
CA SER A 234 -8.73 19.19 5.79
C SER A 234 -7.93 18.49 6.90
N ALA A 235 -7.84 17.15 6.82
CA ALA A 235 -7.04 16.36 7.74
C ALA A 235 -5.54 16.66 7.62
N GLU A 236 -5.02 16.74 6.38
CA GLU A 236 -3.60 17.02 6.14
C GLU A 236 -3.21 18.43 6.58
N PHE A 237 -4.07 19.42 6.36
CA PHE A 237 -3.83 20.79 6.79
C PHE A 237 -3.50 20.87 8.29
N ILE A 238 -4.29 20.20 9.13
CA ILE A 238 -4.08 20.13 10.57
C ILE A 238 -2.85 19.27 10.91
N ALA A 239 -2.69 18.13 10.21
CA ALA A 239 -1.57 17.23 10.40
C ALA A 239 -0.21 17.91 10.15
N ASP A 240 -0.13 18.78 9.15
CA ASP A 240 1.08 19.52 8.80
C ASP A 240 1.44 20.59 9.84
N ILE A 241 0.45 21.20 10.50
CA ILE A 241 0.71 22.12 11.63
C ILE A 241 1.39 21.35 12.78
N ALA A 242 0.95 20.11 13.04
CA ALA A 242 1.57 19.25 14.03
C ALA A 242 2.95 18.74 13.60
N LEU A 243 3.15 18.45 12.30
CA LEU A 243 4.41 17.96 11.75
C LEU A 243 5.50 19.04 11.67
N CYS A 244 5.13 20.28 11.35
CA CYS A 244 6.08 21.33 10.95
C CYS A 244 7.22 21.57 11.95
N PRO A 245 7.00 21.65 13.29
CA PRO A 245 8.10 21.80 14.24
C PRO A 245 9.12 20.67 14.20
N PHE A 246 8.65 19.44 14.02
CA PHE A 246 9.51 18.26 13.93
C PHE A 246 10.24 18.20 12.60
N GLU A 247 9.58 18.58 11.50
CA GLU A 247 10.21 18.67 10.19
C GLU A 247 11.34 19.71 10.18
N ALA A 248 11.13 20.86 10.83
CA ALA A 248 12.14 21.90 10.98
C ALA A 248 13.39 21.39 11.72
N VAL A 249 13.20 20.63 12.81
CA VAL A 249 14.30 20.00 13.54
C VAL A 249 14.96 18.90 12.70
N LYS A 250 14.18 18.01 12.09
CA LYS A 250 14.65 16.90 11.25
C LYS A 250 15.57 17.40 10.15
N VAL A 251 15.09 18.33 9.32
CA VAL A 251 15.84 18.84 8.16
C VAL A 251 17.17 19.43 8.63
N ARG A 252 17.15 20.33 9.63
CA ARG A 252 18.37 20.95 10.17
C ARG A 252 19.34 19.91 10.76
N MET A 253 18.83 18.90 11.48
CA MET A 253 19.66 17.83 12.04
C MET A 253 20.30 16.96 10.95
N GLN A 254 19.61 16.72 9.85
CA GLN A 254 20.09 15.88 8.75
C GLN A 254 21.04 16.63 7.80
N THR A 255 20.89 17.95 7.69
CA THR A 255 21.73 18.80 6.81
C THR A 255 22.99 19.33 7.48
N SER A 256 23.00 19.52 8.80
CA SER A 256 24.17 20.02 9.54
C SER A 256 25.15 18.89 9.90
N ILE A 257 26.44 19.10 9.63
CA ILE A 257 27.51 18.16 9.96
C ILE A 257 28.60 18.93 10.73
N PRO A 258 28.81 18.65 12.04
CA PRO A 258 28.04 17.73 12.88
C PRO A 258 26.59 18.22 13.13
N PRO A 259 25.67 17.32 13.52
CA PRO A 259 24.29 17.71 13.85
C PRO A 259 24.24 18.76 14.96
N PHE A 260 23.40 19.78 14.82
CA PHE A 260 23.29 20.88 15.80
C PHE A 260 22.63 20.47 17.13
N ALA A 261 21.92 19.34 17.14
CA ALA A 261 21.21 18.81 18.30
C ALA A 261 21.27 17.27 18.30
N THR A 262 21.17 16.67 19.48
CA THR A 262 21.24 15.21 19.67
C THR A 262 19.88 14.52 19.61
N GLY A 263 18.79 15.30 19.71
CA GLY A 263 17.42 14.77 19.73
C GLY A 263 16.37 15.86 19.53
N THR A 264 15.12 15.41 19.40
CA THR A 264 13.96 16.26 19.04
C THR A 264 13.79 17.46 19.96
N PHE A 265 13.64 17.24 21.27
CA PHE A 265 13.35 18.32 22.22
C PHE A 265 14.50 19.32 22.39
N SER A 266 15.74 18.83 22.36
CA SER A 266 16.93 19.69 22.32
C SER A 266 16.96 20.54 21.04
N GLY A 267 16.61 19.94 19.90
CA GLY A 267 16.50 20.65 18.63
C GLY A 267 15.42 21.73 18.65
N ILE A 268 14.22 21.41 19.14
CA ILE A 268 13.13 22.38 19.32
C ILE A 268 13.61 23.53 20.21
N SER A 269 14.12 23.22 21.41
CA SER A 269 14.60 24.22 22.38
C SER A 269 15.66 25.15 21.77
N THR A 270 16.62 24.58 21.03
CA THR A 270 17.68 25.34 20.37
C THR A 270 17.15 26.27 19.28
N ILE A 271 16.18 25.82 18.47
CA ILE A 271 15.57 26.64 17.43
C ILE A 271 14.73 27.75 18.08
N THR A 272 13.91 27.42 19.07
CA THR A 272 13.07 28.41 19.76
C THR A 272 13.90 29.45 20.51
N GLY A 273 15.04 29.05 21.09
CA GLY A 273 15.94 29.98 21.77
C GLY A 273 16.64 30.96 20.82
N LYS A 274 16.87 30.57 19.56
CA LYS A 274 17.57 31.40 18.56
C LYS A 274 16.64 32.21 17.65
N GLU A 275 15.51 31.63 17.25
CA GLU A 275 14.61 32.17 16.22
C GLU A 275 13.17 32.34 16.71
N GLY A 276 12.89 32.02 17.97
CA GLY A 276 11.53 31.97 18.50
C GLY A 276 10.70 30.83 17.92
N ILE A 277 9.42 30.78 18.32
CA ILE A 277 8.45 29.79 17.82
C ILE A 277 8.26 29.91 16.30
N ALA A 278 8.33 31.12 15.76
CA ALA A 278 8.24 31.36 14.31
C ALA A 278 9.30 30.57 13.52
N GLY A 279 10.49 30.34 14.09
CA GLY A 279 11.55 29.53 13.49
C GLY A 279 11.14 28.09 13.17
N LEU A 280 10.21 27.52 13.94
CA LEU A 280 9.68 26.15 13.74
C LEU A 280 8.68 26.07 12.57
N TYR A 281 8.05 27.19 12.20
CA TYR A 281 6.96 27.23 11.21
C TYR A 281 7.34 27.88 9.87
N LYS A 282 8.60 28.29 9.69
CA LYS A 282 9.11 28.86 8.42
C LYS A 282 8.86 27.98 7.20
N GLY A 283 8.79 26.66 7.39
CA GLY A 283 8.57 25.68 6.33
C GLY A 283 7.11 25.30 6.06
N LEU A 284 6.13 25.89 6.77
CA LEU A 284 4.75 25.42 6.76
C LEU A 284 4.07 25.56 5.38
N TYR A 285 4.22 26.70 4.70
CA TYR A 285 3.62 26.90 3.37
C TYR A 285 4.19 25.95 2.30
N PRO A 286 5.52 25.78 2.17
CA PRO A 286 6.08 24.74 1.31
C PRO A 286 5.64 23.33 1.70
N LEU A 287 5.46 23.07 3.01
CA LEU A 287 4.98 21.78 3.51
C LEU A 287 3.56 21.49 3.00
N TRP A 288 2.62 22.42 3.19
CA TRP A 288 1.24 22.29 2.68
C TRP A 288 1.20 22.11 1.16
N GLY A 289 1.99 22.90 0.41
CA GLY A 289 2.06 22.79 -1.04
C GLY A 289 2.52 21.42 -1.54
N ARG A 290 3.26 20.66 -0.72
CA ARG A 290 3.72 19.31 -1.03
C ARG A 290 2.77 18.23 -0.50
N GLN A 291 2.37 18.34 0.77
CA GLN A 291 1.72 17.26 1.50
C GLN A 291 0.22 17.19 1.21
N ILE A 292 -0.48 18.32 1.08
CA ILE A 292 -1.92 18.33 0.82
C ILE A 292 -2.25 17.65 -0.52
N PRO A 293 -1.61 17.99 -1.66
CA PRO A 293 -1.88 17.32 -2.93
C PRO A 293 -1.51 15.83 -2.89
N TYR A 294 -0.40 15.50 -2.23
CA TYR A 294 0.04 14.12 -2.04
C TYR A 294 -1.01 13.30 -1.26
N THR A 295 -1.50 13.81 -0.14
CA THR A 295 -2.49 13.13 0.69
C THR A 295 -3.84 13.03 0.00
N MET A 296 -4.31 14.08 -0.68
CA MET A 296 -5.52 14.04 -1.50
C MET A 296 -5.48 12.90 -2.52
N MET A 297 -4.39 12.81 -3.30
CA MET A 297 -4.22 11.77 -4.31
C MET A 297 -4.10 10.38 -3.67
N LYS A 298 -3.36 10.26 -2.57
CA LYS A 298 -3.17 9.00 -1.84
C LYS A 298 -4.50 8.41 -1.37
N PHE A 299 -5.34 9.19 -0.68
CA PHE A 299 -6.60 8.68 -0.15
C PHE A 299 -7.64 8.43 -1.25
N ALA A 300 -7.82 9.36 -2.19
CA ALA A 300 -8.78 9.19 -3.28
C ALA A 300 -8.45 7.99 -4.18
N SER A 301 -7.17 7.81 -4.53
CA SER A 301 -6.73 6.68 -5.35
C SER A 301 -6.82 5.36 -4.59
N PHE A 302 -6.43 5.34 -3.32
CA PHE A 302 -6.44 4.11 -2.51
C PHE A 302 -7.85 3.53 -2.37
N GLU A 303 -8.83 4.34 -1.98
CA GLU A 303 -10.21 3.87 -1.81
C GLU A 303 -10.76 3.32 -3.13
N THR A 304 -10.54 4.05 -4.23
CA THR A 304 -11.01 3.64 -5.58
C THR A 304 -10.32 2.35 -6.04
N ILE A 305 -9.02 2.21 -5.83
CA ILE A 305 -8.26 1.02 -6.24
C ILE A 305 -8.67 -0.19 -5.39
N VAL A 306 -8.82 -0.03 -4.08
CA VAL A 306 -9.23 -1.14 -3.21
C VAL A 306 -10.65 -1.61 -3.56
N GLU A 307 -11.57 -0.68 -3.84
CA GLU A 307 -12.91 -1.02 -4.33
C GLU A 307 -12.87 -1.76 -5.66
N ALA A 308 -12.02 -1.32 -6.60
CA ALA A 308 -11.82 -2.02 -7.87
C ALA A 308 -11.24 -3.42 -7.65
N ILE A 309 -10.22 -3.59 -6.81
CA ILE A 309 -9.61 -4.89 -6.50
C ILE A 309 -10.68 -5.84 -5.92
N TYR A 310 -11.47 -5.40 -4.95
CA TYR A 310 -12.54 -6.23 -4.40
C TYR A 310 -13.67 -6.49 -5.39
N GLY A 311 -13.93 -5.59 -6.34
CA GLY A 311 -14.88 -5.80 -7.43
C GLY A 311 -14.44 -6.86 -8.45
N TYR A 312 -13.13 -7.02 -8.66
CA TYR A 312 -12.57 -8.08 -9.53
C TYR A 312 -12.40 -9.43 -8.83
N LEU A 313 -12.32 -9.43 -7.51
CA LEU A 313 -12.14 -10.64 -6.71
C LEU A 313 -13.46 -11.41 -6.54
N PRO A 314 -13.46 -12.75 -6.64
CA PRO A 314 -14.69 -13.54 -6.47
C PRO A 314 -15.12 -13.57 -5.00
N GLY A 315 -16.23 -12.92 -4.66
CA GLY A 315 -16.79 -12.95 -3.29
C GLY A 315 -16.87 -11.57 -2.64
N LYS A 316 -17.33 -11.53 -1.38
CA LYS A 316 -17.36 -10.30 -0.59
C LYS A 316 -16.07 -10.18 0.21
N LYS A 317 -15.74 -8.94 0.60
CA LYS A 317 -14.58 -8.63 1.45
C LYS A 317 -14.50 -9.47 2.73
N SER A 318 -15.66 -9.82 3.30
CA SER A 318 -15.81 -10.68 4.49
C SER A 318 -15.34 -12.12 4.28
N ASP A 319 -15.31 -12.59 3.05
CA ASP A 319 -15.06 -13.99 2.71
C ASP A 319 -13.54 -14.29 2.67
N TYR A 320 -12.72 -13.24 2.65
CA TYR A 320 -11.27 -13.30 2.64
C TYR A 320 -10.68 -13.30 4.04
N SER A 321 -9.63 -14.10 4.24
CA SER A 321 -8.86 -14.12 5.49
C SER A 321 -8.30 -12.73 5.82
N LYS A 322 -8.09 -12.44 7.10
CA LYS A 322 -7.50 -11.18 7.56
C LYS A 322 -6.16 -10.88 6.88
N GLY A 323 -5.34 -11.92 6.66
CA GLY A 323 -4.06 -11.81 5.94
C GLY A 323 -4.25 -11.42 4.46
N ALA A 324 -5.23 -12.00 3.78
CA ALA A 324 -5.58 -11.63 2.42
C ALA A 324 -6.08 -10.18 2.33
N GLN A 325 -6.89 -9.73 3.30
CA GLN A 325 -7.34 -8.34 3.38
C GLN A 325 -6.17 -7.38 3.57
N THR A 326 -5.19 -7.67 4.44
CA THR A 326 -3.98 -6.85 4.58
C THR A 326 -3.10 -6.86 3.33
N GLY A 327 -3.08 -7.97 2.59
CA GLY A 327 -2.39 -8.08 1.30
C GLY A 327 -3.03 -7.18 0.24
N VAL A 328 -4.36 -7.13 0.19
CA VAL A 328 -5.10 -6.18 -0.66
C VAL A 328 -4.80 -4.74 -0.25
N SER A 329 -4.74 -4.43 1.05
CA SER A 329 -4.36 -3.10 1.53
C SER A 329 -2.94 -2.71 1.10
N PHE A 330 -1.98 -3.63 1.15
CA PHE A 330 -0.63 -3.38 0.65
C PHE A 330 -0.64 -3.13 -0.86
N ALA A 331 -1.28 -4.01 -1.65
CA ALA A 331 -1.32 -3.91 -3.11
C ALA A 331 -2.04 -2.63 -3.57
N GLY A 332 -3.20 -2.34 -2.99
CA GLY A 332 -3.95 -1.11 -3.25
C GLY A 332 -3.15 0.12 -2.84
N GLY A 333 -2.46 0.07 -1.70
CA GLY A 333 -1.56 1.13 -1.25
C GLY A 333 -0.36 1.34 -2.17
N TYR A 334 0.22 0.26 -2.69
CA TYR A 334 1.33 0.32 -3.63
C TYR A 334 0.88 0.96 -4.96
N LEU A 335 -0.21 0.47 -5.56
CA LEU A 335 -0.79 1.00 -6.80
C LEU A 335 -1.21 2.48 -6.65
N ALA A 336 -1.84 2.83 -5.52
CA ALA A 336 -2.16 4.22 -5.21
C ALA A 336 -0.89 5.07 -5.09
N GLY A 337 0.17 4.52 -4.51
CA GLY A 337 1.49 5.15 -4.46
C GLY A 337 2.12 5.37 -5.84
N ILE A 338 1.92 4.47 -6.80
CA ILE A 338 2.36 4.66 -8.20
C ILE A 338 1.62 5.85 -8.82
N LEU A 339 0.29 5.88 -8.74
CA LEU A 339 -0.51 6.98 -9.27
C LEU A 339 -0.13 8.32 -8.62
N CYS A 340 0.02 8.30 -7.30
CA CYS A 340 0.46 9.47 -6.55
C CYS A 340 1.86 9.93 -6.97
N ALA A 341 2.78 9.00 -7.21
CA ALA A 341 4.11 9.33 -7.71
C ALA A 341 3.99 10.00 -9.07
N ILE A 342 3.30 9.41 -10.04
CA ILE A 342 3.16 9.96 -11.41
C ILE A 342 2.56 11.36 -11.40
N VAL A 343 1.45 11.58 -10.67
CA VAL A 343 0.77 12.89 -10.67
C VAL A 343 1.58 13.95 -9.93
N SER A 344 2.24 13.60 -8.82
CA SER A 344 2.99 14.57 -8.02
C SER A 344 4.43 14.80 -8.49
N HIS A 345 4.96 13.95 -9.37
CA HIS A 345 6.38 13.97 -9.74
C HIS A 345 6.84 15.27 -10.40
N PRO A 346 6.11 15.86 -11.37
CA PRO A 346 6.52 17.12 -11.98
C PRO A 346 6.63 18.27 -10.96
N ALA A 347 5.62 18.39 -10.09
CA ALA A 347 5.60 19.41 -9.05
C ALA A 347 6.74 19.21 -8.05
N ASP A 348 7.02 17.96 -7.68
CA ASP A 348 8.10 17.63 -6.76
C ASP A 348 9.50 17.93 -7.34
N VAL A 349 9.72 17.63 -8.63
CA VAL A 349 10.96 17.99 -9.32
C VAL A 349 11.12 19.51 -9.34
N MET A 350 10.06 20.26 -9.67
CA MET A 350 10.10 21.73 -9.67
C MET A 350 10.41 22.30 -8.30
N VAL A 351 9.73 21.85 -7.24
CA VAL A 351 9.95 22.34 -5.87
C VAL A 351 11.33 21.95 -5.34
N SER A 352 11.79 20.72 -5.63
CA SER A 352 13.13 20.26 -5.23
C SER A 352 14.23 21.07 -5.91
N LYS A 353 14.07 21.36 -7.21
CA LYS A 353 14.99 22.21 -7.97
C LYS A 353 14.94 23.65 -7.51
N LEU A 354 13.77 24.16 -7.18
CA LEU A 354 13.60 25.48 -6.61
C LEU A 354 14.36 25.59 -5.29
N ASN A 355 14.21 24.63 -4.38
CA ASN A 355 14.90 24.67 -3.09
C ASN A 355 16.43 24.55 -3.23
N ALA A 356 16.94 23.92 -4.29
CA ALA A 356 18.37 23.75 -4.53
C ALA A 356 19.01 24.88 -5.35
N GLU A 357 18.27 25.48 -6.29
CA GLU A 357 18.82 26.39 -7.31
C GLU A 357 18.23 27.83 -7.24
N ARG A 358 17.40 28.14 -6.23
CA ARG A 358 16.84 29.48 -6.04
C ARG A 358 17.92 30.46 -5.61
N GLN A 359 18.01 31.58 -6.33
CA GLN A 359 18.98 32.63 -6.02
C GLN A 359 18.46 33.59 -4.93
N PRO A 360 19.34 34.19 -4.12
CA PRO A 360 18.95 35.19 -3.14
C PRO A 360 18.21 36.37 -3.81
N GLY A 361 17.03 36.73 -3.30
CA GLY A 361 16.21 37.82 -3.83
C GLY A 361 15.37 37.46 -5.07
N GLU A 362 15.48 36.24 -5.60
CA GLU A 362 14.71 35.82 -6.77
C GLU A 362 13.23 35.53 -6.40
N GLY A 363 12.32 36.12 -7.17
CA GLY A 363 10.88 35.87 -7.05
C GLY A 363 10.54 34.41 -7.38
N PHE A 364 9.56 33.84 -6.67
CA PHE A 364 9.17 32.43 -6.82
C PHE A 364 8.85 32.06 -8.29
N ASN A 365 8.04 32.88 -8.96
CA ASN A 365 7.64 32.64 -10.35
C ASN A 365 8.81 32.77 -11.34
N GLN A 366 9.73 33.69 -11.08
CA GLN A 366 10.92 33.88 -11.91
C GLN A 366 11.85 32.66 -11.81
N ALA A 367 12.08 32.17 -10.60
CA ALA A 367 12.87 30.97 -10.36
C ALA A 367 12.24 29.72 -11.01
N LEU A 368 10.92 29.55 -10.87
CA LEU A 368 10.20 28.46 -11.53
C LEU A 368 10.33 28.53 -13.05
N GLY A 369 10.13 29.70 -13.66
CA GLY A 369 10.26 29.87 -15.11
C GLY A 369 11.68 29.55 -15.61
N ARG A 370 12.71 30.05 -14.92
CA ARG A 370 14.12 29.76 -15.25
C ARG A 370 14.44 28.27 -15.13
N ILE A 371 13.99 27.62 -14.06
CA ILE A 371 14.22 26.19 -13.84
C ILE A 371 13.50 25.37 -14.91
N TYR A 372 12.24 25.69 -15.20
CA TYR A 372 11.48 25.00 -16.25
C TYR A 372 12.14 25.16 -17.62
N ASN A 373 12.59 26.36 -17.98
CA ASN A 373 13.31 26.61 -19.22
C ASN A 373 14.63 25.83 -19.31
N LYS A 374 15.28 25.55 -18.17
CA LYS A 374 16.54 24.80 -18.11
C LYS A 374 16.35 23.29 -18.26
N ILE A 375 15.30 22.71 -17.64
CA ILE A 375 15.11 21.25 -17.61
C ILE A 375 14.10 20.76 -18.66
N GLY A 376 13.19 21.62 -19.10
CA GLY A 376 12.10 21.31 -20.03
C GLY A 376 11.10 20.29 -19.49
N PHE A 377 10.10 19.94 -20.31
CA PHE A 377 9.07 18.96 -19.93
C PHE A 377 9.67 17.56 -19.67
N GLY A 378 10.64 17.12 -20.47
CA GLY A 378 11.33 15.84 -20.25
C GLY A 378 12.07 15.78 -18.92
N GLY A 379 12.69 16.90 -18.51
CA GLY A 379 13.42 16.96 -17.24
C GLY A 379 12.52 16.86 -16.00
N LEU A 380 11.23 17.18 -16.11
CA LEU A 380 10.24 16.99 -15.04
C LEU A 380 10.05 15.53 -14.65
N TRP A 381 10.36 14.59 -15.55
CA TRP A 381 10.14 13.16 -15.34
C TRP A 381 11.38 12.41 -14.85
N ASN A 382 12.50 13.13 -14.68
CA ASN A 382 13.73 12.55 -14.15
C ASN A 382 13.54 12.00 -12.74
N GLY A 383 13.89 10.73 -12.53
CA GLY A 383 13.79 10.06 -11.23
C GLY A 383 12.43 9.46 -10.90
N LEU A 384 11.45 9.48 -11.83
CA LEU A 384 10.11 8.93 -11.59
C LEU A 384 10.16 7.44 -11.18
N ALA A 385 10.97 6.62 -11.86
CA ALA A 385 11.07 5.19 -11.54
C ALA A 385 11.51 4.94 -10.09
N VAL A 386 12.50 5.71 -9.61
CA VAL A 386 12.98 5.62 -8.22
C VAL A 386 11.89 6.09 -7.26
N ARG A 387 11.18 7.16 -7.60
CA ARG A 387 10.05 7.66 -6.81
C ARG A 387 8.91 6.65 -6.74
N ILE A 388 8.59 5.95 -7.83
CA ILE A 388 7.57 4.90 -7.87
C ILE A 388 7.88 3.79 -6.87
N VAL A 389 9.11 3.27 -6.89
CA VAL A 389 9.52 2.20 -5.95
C VAL A 389 9.46 2.70 -4.51
N MET A 390 10.00 3.89 -4.25
CA MET A 390 10.05 4.46 -2.90
C MET A 390 8.66 4.79 -2.35
N ILE A 391 7.88 5.59 -3.09
CA ILE A 391 6.54 6.04 -2.66
C ILE A 391 5.54 4.90 -2.70
N GLY A 392 5.58 4.03 -3.72
CA GLY A 392 4.75 2.83 -3.79
C GLY A 392 4.96 1.95 -2.56
N THR A 393 6.21 1.58 -2.26
CA THR A 393 6.53 0.72 -1.11
C THR A 393 6.14 1.39 0.21
N LEU A 394 6.50 2.66 0.40
CA LEU A 394 6.17 3.40 1.63
C LEU A 394 4.65 3.50 1.83
N THR A 395 3.90 3.81 0.77
CA THR A 395 2.44 3.95 0.82
C THR A 395 1.76 2.60 1.07
N GLY A 396 2.21 1.54 0.39
CA GLY A 396 1.74 0.17 0.60
C GLY A 396 1.97 -0.31 2.03
N LEU A 397 3.16 -0.12 2.58
CA LEU A 397 3.48 -0.48 3.97
C LEU A 397 2.65 0.33 4.98
N GLN A 398 2.45 1.62 4.74
CA GLN A 398 1.61 2.45 5.62
C GLN A 398 0.17 1.94 5.68
N TRP A 399 -0.44 1.65 4.53
CA TRP A 399 -1.80 1.11 4.49
C TRP A 399 -1.89 -0.29 5.08
N MET A 400 -0.91 -1.14 4.82
CA MET A 400 -0.83 -2.47 5.41
C MET A 400 -0.76 -2.41 6.94
N ILE A 401 0.11 -1.58 7.51
CA ILE A 401 0.23 -1.41 8.98
C ILE A 401 -1.06 -0.82 9.55
N TYR A 402 -1.63 0.19 8.90
CA TYR A 402 -2.88 0.83 9.31
C TYR A 402 -4.05 -0.16 9.36
N ASP A 403 -4.25 -0.92 8.28
CA ASP A 403 -5.35 -1.88 8.19
C ASP A 403 -5.11 -3.12 9.07
N SER A 404 -3.85 -3.53 9.26
CA SER A 404 -3.50 -4.56 10.26
C SER A 404 -3.88 -4.10 11.67
N PHE A 405 -3.59 -2.84 12.02
CA PHE A 405 -3.97 -2.27 13.30
C PHE A 405 -5.51 -2.19 13.46
N LYS A 406 -6.23 -1.79 12.41
CA LYS A 406 -7.70 -1.80 12.43
C LYS A 406 -8.25 -3.21 12.66
N ILE A 407 -7.74 -4.20 11.94
CA ILE A 407 -8.10 -5.62 12.16
C ILE A 407 -7.79 -6.06 13.59
N PHE A 408 -6.63 -5.67 14.12
CA PHE A 408 -6.23 -5.98 15.50
C PHE A 408 -7.25 -5.44 16.52
N MET A 409 -7.77 -4.24 16.29
CA MET A 409 -8.80 -3.60 17.10
C MET A 409 -10.25 -4.06 16.78
N GLY A 410 -10.43 -5.02 15.87
CA GLY A 410 -11.75 -5.53 15.47
C GLY A 410 -12.51 -4.65 14.48
N LEU A 411 -11.84 -3.70 13.85
CA LEU A 411 -12.40 -2.79 12.84
C LEU A 411 -12.23 -3.35 11.42
N PRO A 412 -13.13 -2.99 10.49
CA PRO A 412 -12.99 -3.36 9.08
C PRO A 412 -11.80 -2.63 8.45
N THR A 413 -11.09 -3.30 7.53
CA THR A 413 -10.05 -2.65 6.73
C THR A 413 -10.64 -1.56 5.84
N THR A 414 -9.79 -0.62 5.43
CA THR A 414 -10.18 0.53 4.62
C THR A 414 -10.57 0.10 3.19
N GLY A 415 -11.32 0.91 2.44
CA GLY A 415 -11.89 0.50 1.14
C GLY A 415 -13.05 -0.51 1.26
N GLY A 416 -13.98 -0.27 2.18
CA GLY A 416 -15.29 -0.92 2.19
C GLY A 416 -16.34 0.08 1.71
N ALA A 417 -17.34 -0.38 0.95
CA ALA A 417 -18.46 0.46 0.55
C ALA A 417 -19.05 1.20 1.77
N ALA A 418 -19.53 2.42 1.55
CA ALA A 418 -20.27 3.18 2.55
C ALA A 418 -21.30 2.25 3.22
N PRO A 419 -21.52 2.36 4.55
CA PRO A 419 -22.54 1.56 5.21
C PRO A 419 -23.84 1.69 4.42
N PRO A 420 -24.53 0.57 4.12
CA PRO A 420 -25.78 0.63 3.38
C PRO A 420 -26.74 1.58 4.08
N PRO A 421 -27.54 2.35 3.32
CA PRO A 421 -28.53 3.25 3.91
C PRO A 421 -29.37 2.45 4.90
N ASN A 422 -29.58 3.01 6.08
CA ASN A 422 -30.35 2.39 7.14
C ASN A 422 -31.79 2.24 6.61
N LYS A 423 -32.17 1.05 6.13
CA LYS A 423 -33.54 0.73 5.70
C LYS A 423 -34.50 0.55 6.90
N GLU A 424 -34.31 1.34 7.94
CA GLU A 424 -35.22 1.44 9.09
C GLU A 424 -35.47 2.92 9.37
N LYS A 425 -36.31 3.50 8.52
CA LYS A 425 -37.19 4.67 8.76
C LYS A 425 -37.84 5.02 7.41
N ALA A 426 -38.74 4.15 6.97
CA ALA A 426 -39.75 4.46 5.97
C ALA A 426 -41.10 4.00 6.52
#